data_AF-A0A1Q8B7H6-F1
#
_entry.id   AF-A0A1Q8B7H6-F1
#
_cell.length_a   1.000
_cell.length_b   1.000
_cell.length_c   1.000
_cell.angle_alpha   90.00
_cell.angle_beta   90.00
_cell.angle_gamma   90.00
#
_symmetry.space_group_name_H-M   'P 1'
#
loop_
_entity.id
_entity.type
_entity.pdbx_description
1 polymer ?
#
loop_
_entity_poly.entity_id
_entity_poly.type
_entity_poly.pdbx_seq_one_letter_code
_entity_poly.pdbx_strand_id
1 'polypeptide(L)'
;MTLTIYLAFAAIYVLWGSTYLAMRIGIETIPPLLLVGTRHLVTGLILYPFLRVRAGIRPSAAHWGTAAVTGILLLFVGNGGVCWAEQFVPSGLTALLVAMVALWLVVIEWLRPGGTRPTGRVAAGIVLGFAGLVLLVGPARLGGSGRVDPIGAAVLVIASFSWACGSLYSKHGKMPSSPLLGAAMQSLAGGAVLWGVGLLAGEWRGVHLASVSLRSWLALGYLIVFGSCLGFTAYIYLLKHSAPARVGTYAFVNPVVALFLGWALAGEPLTLRTGLAAAIILTAVCLVITAPHRTPAESEAAIPVPEEA
;
A
#
# COMPACT_ATOMS: atom_id res chain seq x y z
N MET A 1 20.96 -11.66 13.29
CA MET A 1 20.43 -10.40 12.72
C MET A 1 21.05 -9.26 13.50
N THR A 2 21.54 -8.21 12.83
CA THR A 2 22.13 -7.03 13.49
C THR A 2 21.03 -6.12 14.06
N LEU A 3 21.36 -5.29 15.06
CA LEU A 3 20.43 -4.30 15.64
C LEU A 3 19.76 -3.42 14.57
N THR A 4 20.52 -3.02 13.55
CA THR A 4 20.03 -2.21 12.41
C THR A 4 18.90 -2.90 11.65
N ILE A 5 18.94 -4.21 11.48
CA ILE A 5 17.87 -4.95 10.80
C ILE A 5 16.58 -4.92 11.63
N TYR A 6 16.68 -5.11 12.95
CA TYR A 6 15.52 -5.03 13.83
C TYR A 6 14.91 -3.62 13.84
N LEU A 7 15.74 -2.59 13.91
CA LEU A 7 15.30 -1.20 13.83
C LEU A 7 14.64 -0.88 12.48
N ALA A 8 15.17 -1.41 11.37
CA ALA A 8 14.57 -1.23 10.06
C ALA A 8 13.20 -1.94 9.95
N PHE A 9 13.06 -3.14 10.52
CA PHE A 9 11.76 -3.83 10.59
C PHE A 9 10.76 -3.05 11.44
N ALA A 10 11.17 -2.60 12.63
CA ALA A 10 10.34 -1.77 13.50
C ALA A 10 9.90 -0.48 12.77
N ALA A 11 10.81 0.16 12.04
CA ALA A 11 10.50 1.34 11.24
C ALA A 11 9.44 1.04 10.18
N ILE A 12 9.60 0.02 9.33
CA ILE A 12 8.60 -0.23 8.28
C ILE A 12 7.25 -0.69 8.84
N TYR A 13 7.21 -1.41 9.96
CA TYR A 13 5.95 -1.84 10.57
C TYR A 13 5.21 -0.67 11.22
N VAL A 14 5.92 0.12 12.02
CA VAL A 14 5.29 1.21 12.78
C VAL A 14 4.99 2.40 11.87
N LEU A 15 5.93 2.82 11.02
CA LEU A 15 5.77 4.03 10.20
C LEU A 15 4.75 3.85 9.08
N TRP A 16 4.69 2.67 8.46
CA TRP A 16 3.67 2.41 7.44
C TRP A 16 2.33 2.00 8.05
N GLY A 17 2.31 1.33 9.20
CA GLY A 17 1.08 1.11 9.96
C GLY A 17 0.45 2.41 10.46
N SER A 18 1.26 3.36 10.94
CA SER A 18 0.79 4.68 11.40
C SER A 18 0.44 5.64 10.27
N THR A 19 0.84 5.35 9.03
CA THR A 19 0.57 6.22 7.86
C THR A 19 -0.93 6.44 7.67
N TYR A 20 -1.77 5.42 7.91
CA TYR A 20 -3.23 5.53 7.85
C TYR A 20 -3.76 6.54 8.86
N LEU A 21 -3.35 6.42 10.12
CA LEU A 21 -3.75 7.37 11.15
C LEU A 21 -3.23 8.79 10.84
N ALA A 22 -1.99 8.91 10.37
CA ALA A 22 -1.42 10.21 10.03
C ALA A 22 -2.13 10.86 8.83
N MET A 23 -2.55 10.10 7.82
CA MET A 23 -3.39 10.61 6.74
C MET A 23 -4.75 11.06 7.27
N ARG A 24 -5.42 10.24 8.10
CA ARG A 24 -6.68 10.60 8.77
C ARG A 24 -6.59 11.90 9.58
N ILE A 25 -5.50 12.11 10.31
CA ILE A 25 -5.25 13.37 11.05
C ILE A 25 -4.96 14.52 10.08
N GLY A 26 -4.15 14.29 9.05
CA GLY A 26 -3.81 15.31 8.05
C GLY A 26 -5.04 15.86 7.34
N ILE A 27 -6.00 14.99 7.03
CA ILE A 27 -7.23 15.37 6.33
C ILE A 27 -8.27 16.06 7.20
N GLU A 28 -8.01 16.26 8.50
CA GLU A 28 -8.90 17.04 9.37
C GLU A 28 -9.05 18.48 8.87
N THR A 29 -7.97 19.07 8.32
CA THR A 29 -7.99 20.44 7.79
C THR A 29 -7.23 20.63 6.48
N ILE A 30 -6.69 19.56 5.87
CA ILE A 30 -6.04 19.61 4.56
C ILE A 30 -6.83 18.70 3.61
N PRO A 31 -7.27 19.16 2.44
CA PRO A 31 -7.96 18.31 1.49
C PRO A 31 -7.11 17.08 1.10
N PRO A 32 -7.74 15.91 0.89
CA PRO A 32 -7.05 14.63 0.81
C PRO A 32 -6.04 14.55 -0.34
N LEU A 33 -6.39 15.00 -1.55
CA LEU A 33 -5.48 14.91 -2.70
C LEU A 33 -4.33 15.91 -2.58
N LEU A 34 -4.59 17.12 -2.06
CA LEU A 34 -3.53 18.08 -1.74
C LEU A 34 -2.59 17.57 -0.64
N LEU A 35 -3.10 16.88 0.39
CA LEU A 35 -2.27 16.30 1.45
C LEU A 35 -1.28 15.28 0.88
N VAL A 36 -1.79 14.23 0.23
CA VAL A 36 -0.91 13.16 -0.31
C VAL A 36 -0.13 13.62 -1.54
N GLY A 37 -0.69 14.52 -2.35
CA GLY A 37 0.03 15.15 -3.44
C GLY A 37 1.24 15.92 -2.94
N THR A 38 1.07 16.75 -1.90
CA THR A 38 2.18 17.49 -1.29
C THR A 38 3.21 16.55 -0.70
N ARG A 39 2.76 15.52 0.04
CA ARG A 39 3.65 14.49 0.59
C ARG A 39 4.55 13.88 -0.49
N HIS A 40 3.96 13.41 -1.60
CA HIS A 40 4.69 12.71 -2.66
C HIS A 40 5.52 13.64 -3.53
N LEU A 41 5.02 14.84 -3.86
CA LEU A 41 5.81 15.84 -4.58
C LEU A 41 7.04 16.25 -3.79
N VAL A 42 6.88 16.61 -2.51
CA VAL A 42 8.01 17.04 -1.67
C VAL A 42 9.00 15.89 -1.49
N THR A 43 8.53 14.67 -1.21
CA THR A 43 9.38 13.47 -1.14
C THR A 43 10.18 13.29 -2.44
N GLY A 44 9.50 13.37 -3.58
CA GLY A 44 10.10 13.22 -4.90
C GLY A 44 11.14 14.31 -5.19
N LEU A 45 10.82 15.58 -4.88
CA LEU A 45 11.71 16.72 -5.09
C LEU A 45 12.96 16.66 -4.20
N ILE A 46 12.84 16.13 -2.99
CA ILE A 46 13.99 15.93 -2.08
C ILE A 46 14.85 14.75 -2.55
N LEU A 47 14.22 13.59 -2.79
CA LEU A 47 14.97 12.34 -3.02
C LEU A 47 15.50 12.22 -4.45
N TYR A 48 14.77 12.67 -5.46
CA TYR A 48 15.15 12.45 -6.86
C TYR A 48 16.50 13.08 -7.23
N PRO A 49 16.78 14.38 -6.94
CA PRO A 49 18.05 14.98 -7.32
C PRO A 49 19.23 14.29 -6.62
N PHE A 50 19.10 14.04 -5.32
CA PHE A 50 20.12 13.37 -4.53
C PHE A 50 20.42 11.95 -5.04
N LEU A 51 19.38 11.15 -5.31
CA LEU A 51 19.53 9.77 -5.74
C LEU A 51 19.97 9.65 -7.19
N ARG A 52 19.58 10.58 -8.05
CA ARG A 52 20.08 10.66 -9.43
C ARG A 52 21.59 10.84 -9.43
N VAL A 53 22.10 11.77 -8.63
CA VAL A 53 23.54 12.02 -8.50
C VAL A 53 24.24 10.82 -7.87
N ARG A 54 23.74 10.32 -6.74
CA ARG A 54 24.33 9.19 -6.02
C ARG A 54 24.37 7.90 -6.83
N ALA A 55 23.35 7.63 -7.63
CA ALA A 55 23.31 6.45 -8.48
C ALA A 55 24.13 6.62 -9.77
N GLY A 56 24.49 7.85 -10.15
CA GLY A 56 25.13 8.14 -11.44
C GLY A 56 24.24 7.82 -12.65
N ILE A 57 22.93 7.64 -12.44
CA ILE A 57 21.98 7.23 -13.48
C ILE A 57 21.27 8.47 -14.02
N ARG A 58 21.24 8.62 -15.34
CA ARG A 58 20.36 9.56 -16.04
C ARG A 58 19.12 8.79 -16.53
N PRO A 59 17.94 8.96 -15.92
CA PRO A 59 16.77 8.20 -16.34
C PRO A 59 16.36 8.51 -17.78
N SER A 60 16.04 7.47 -18.55
CA SER A 60 15.55 7.61 -19.92
C SER A 60 14.06 8.01 -19.94
N ALA A 61 13.55 8.41 -21.11
CA ALA A 61 12.12 8.64 -21.30
C ALA A 61 11.28 7.39 -20.98
N ALA A 62 11.81 6.18 -21.25
CA ALA A 62 11.15 4.93 -20.89
C ALA A 62 11.06 4.72 -19.37
N HIS A 63 12.07 5.15 -18.60
CA HIS A 63 12.02 5.14 -17.14
C HIS A 63 10.93 6.08 -16.63
N TRP A 64 10.83 7.28 -17.21
CA TRP A 64 9.79 8.24 -16.84
C TRP A 64 8.39 7.78 -17.24
N GLY A 65 8.22 7.16 -18.41
CA GLY A 65 6.94 6.57 -18.82
C GLY A 65 6.48 5.47 -17.85
N THR A 66 7.40 4.58 -17.46
CA THR A 66 7.10 3.54 -16.46
C THR A 66 6.79 4.16 -15.09
N ALA A 67 7.58 5.15 -14.65
CA ALA A 67 7.37 5.86 -13.38
C ALA A 67 6.05 6.64 -13.35
N ALA A 68 5.60 7.19 -14.48
CA ALA A 68 4.33 7.89 -14.59
C ALA A 68 3.15 6.92 -14.43
N VAL A 69 3.14 5.82 -15.19
CA VAL A 69 2.08 4.79 -15.08
C VAL A 69 2.03 4.23 -13.67
N THR A 70 3.18 3.85 -13.12
CA THR A 70 3.24 3.31 -11.75
C THR A 70 2.90 4.35 -10.69
N GLY A 71 3.33 5.59 -10.85
CA GLY A 71 2.95 6.70 -9.97
C GLY A 71 1.43 6.96 -9.96
N ILE A 72 0.78 6.85 -11.13
CA ILE A 72 -0.69 6.95 -11.22
C ILE A 72 -1.35 5.78 -10.47
N LEU A 73 -0.93 4.54 -10.75
CA LEU A 73 -1.57 3.35 -10.18
C LEU A 73 -1.36 3.22 -8.66
N LEU A 74 -0.12 3.42 -8.21
CA LEU A 74 0.29 3.23 -6.81
C LEU A 74 -0.04 4.45 -5.96
N LEU A 75 0.25 5.66 -6.44
CA LEU A 75 0.18 6.86 -5.59
C LEU A 75 -1.11 7.64 -5.81
N PHE A 76 -1.53 7.88 -7.05
CA PHE A 76 -2.78 8.59 -7.30
C PHE A 76 -4.01 7.73 -6.97
N VAL A 77 -4.22 6.61 -7.68
CA VAL A 77 -5.38 5.74 -7.45
C VAL A 77 -5.24 5.00 -6.12
N GLY A 78 -4.05 4.42 -5.85
CA GLY A 78 -3.77 3.70 -4.62
C GLY A 78 -3.78 4.64 -3.39
N ASN A 79 -2.71 5.41 -3.18
CA ASN A 79 -2.60 6.23 -1.96
C ASN A 79 -3.58 7.40 -1.89
N GLY A 80 -3.90 8.05 -3.02
CA GLY A 80 -4.93 9.10 -3.08
C GLY A 80 -6.33 8.57 -2.81
N GLY A 81 -6.69 7.41 -3.37
CA GLY A 81 -7.95 6.75 -3.07
C GLY A 81 -8.06 6.36 -1.59
N VAL A 82 -6.97 5.87 -0.99
CA VAL A 82 -6.88 5.60 0.45
C VAL A 82 -7.14 6.87 1.27
N CYS A 83 -6.40 7.94 1.01
CA CYS A 83 -6.53 9.21 1.72
C CYS A 83 -7.93 9.81 1.58
N TRP A 84 -8.52 9.73 0.38
CA TRP A 84 -9.88 10.19 0.14
C TRP A 84 -10.92 9.36 0.90
N ALA A 85 -10.78 8.03 0.91
CA ALA A 85 -11.70 7.13 1.61
C ALA A 85 -11.63 7.31 3.14
N GLU A 86 -10.48 7.70 3.68
CA GLU A 86 -10.32 8.00 5.11
C GLU A 86 -11.13 9.19 5.60
N GLN A 87 -11.75 9.97 4.71
CA GLN A 87 -12.78 10.94 5.12
C GLN A 87 -14.00 10.25 5.75
N PHE A 88 -14.32 9.04 5.30
CA PHE A 88 -15.52 8.29 5.65
C PHE A 88 -15.23 6.96 6.37
N VAL A 89 -14.01 6.45 6.25
CA VAL A 89 -13.60 5.15 6.79
C VAL A 89 -12.52 5.34 7.86
N PRO A 90 -12.69 4.76 9.07
CA PRO A 90 -11.66 4.78 10.11
C PRO A 90 -10.31 4.21 9.62
N SER A 91 -9.20 4.79 10.06
CA SER A 91 -7.85 4.46 9.59
C SER A 91 -7.48 3.00 9.81
N GLY A 92 -7.90 2.40 10.93
CA GLY A 92 -7.69 0.96 11.18
C GLY A 92 -8.42 0.06 10.19
N LEU A 93 -9.66 0.42 9.80
CA LEU A 93 -10.44 -0.33 8.82
C LEU A 93 -9.89 -0.16 7.41
N THR A 94 -9.45 1.06 7.09
CA THR A 94 -8.74 1.37 5.86
C THR A 94 -7.53 0.44 5.67
N ALA A 95 -6.69 0.30 6.70
CA ALA A 95 -5.51 -0.55 6.63
C ALA A 95 -5.85 -2.04 6.42
N LEU A 96 -6.93 -2.54 7.03
CA LEU A 96 -7.42 -3.91 6.82
C LEU A 96 -7.86 -4.13 5.37
N LEU A 97 -8.60 -3.18 4.79
CA LEU A 97 -9.03 -3.25 3.40
C LEU A 97 -7.84 -3.19 2.44
N VAL A 98 -6.83 -2.37 2.74
CA VAL A 98 -5.60 -2.30 1.94
C VAL A 98 -4.75 -3.58 2.06
N ALA A 99 -4.86 -4.34 3.14
CA ALA A 99 -4.19 -5.65 3.24
C ALA A 99 -4.60 -6.62 2.12
N MET A 100 -5.76 -6.40 1.48
CA MET A 100 -6.25 -7.16 0.32
C MET A 100 -5.34 -7.02 -0.91
N VAL A 101 -4.42 -6.05 -0.96
CA VAL A 101 -3.39 -5.94 -2.01
C VAL A 101 -2.67 -7.27 -2.22
N ALA A 102 -2.34 -8.00 -1.15
CA ALA A 102 -1.65 -9.29 -1.24
C ALA A 102 -2.48 -10.34 -1.99
N LEU A 103 -3.80 -10.32 -1.83
CA LEU A 103 -4.71 -11.23 -2.53
C LEU A 103 -4.83 -10.84 -4.00
N TRP A 104 -4.97 -9.54 -4.27
CA TRP A 104 -5.01 -9.02 -5.64
C TRP A 104 -3.74 -9.34 -6.43
N LEU A 105 -2.56 -9.27 -5.81
CA LEU A 105 -1.30 -9.64 -6.46
C LEU A 105 -1.35 -11.08 -6.97
N VAL A 106 -1.85 -12.02 -6.17
CA VAL A 106 -1.96 -13.43 -6.59
C VAL A 106 -3.03 -13.62 -7.65
N VAL A 107 -4.19 -12.98 -7.50
CA VAL A 107 -5.28 -13.07 -8.49
C VAL A 107 -4.81 -12.55 -9.85
N ILE A 108 -4.15 -11.40 -9.90
CA ILE A 108 -3.63 -10.83 -11.15
C ILE A 108 -2.51 -11.70 -11.73
N GLU A 109 -1.59 -12.20 -10.89
CA GLU A 109 -0.50 -13.08 -11.34
C GLU A 109 -1.01 -14.46 -11.81
N TRP A 110 -2.15 -14.92 -11.32
CA TRP A 110 -2.79 -16.14 -11.82
C TRP A 110 -3.49 -15.90 -13.16
N LEU A 111 -4.19 -14.77 -13.32
CA LEU A 111 -5.00 -14.49 -14.51
C LEU A 111 -4.19 -13.99 -15.72
N ARG A 112 -2.94 -13.54 -15.53
CA ARG A 112 -2.09 -13.09 -16.64
C ARG A 112 -1.68 -14.25 -17.56
N PRO A 113 -1.37 -13.99 -18.84
CA PRO A 113 -0.76 -14.98 -19.72
C PRO A 113 0.54 -15.53 -19.12
N GLY A 114 0.68 -16.86 -19.07
CA GLY A 114 1.82 -17.54 -18.45
C GLY A 114 1.82 -17.49 -16.91
N GLY A 115 0.72 -17.08 -16.29
CA GLY A 115 0.55 -17.02 -14.84
C GLY A 115 0.56 -18.40 -14.17
N THR A 116 0.88 -18.42 -12.87
CA THR A 116 0.92 -19.66 -12.08
C THR A 116 -0.39 -19.85 -11.31
N ARG A 117 -0.96 -21.05 -11.39
CA ARG A 117 -2.20 -21.38 -10.66
C ARG A 117 -1.91 -21.42 -9.14
N PRO A 118 -2.75 -20.80 -8.30
CA PRO A 118 -2.58 -20.85 -6.85
C PRO A 118 -2.76 -22.27 -6.34
N THR A 119 -1.98 -22.64 -5.32
CA THR A 119 -2.20 -23.91 -4.60
C THR A 119 -3.54 -23.88 -3.85
N GLY A 120 -4.07 -25.03 -3.47
CA GLY A 120 -5.32 -25.10 -2.69
C GLY A 120 -5.29 -24.24 -1.41
N ARG A 121 -4.12 -24.17 -0.75
CA ARG A 121 -3.90 -23.31 0.42
C ARG A 121 -4.02 -21.82 0.08
N VAL A 122 -3.42 -21.39 -1.03
CA VAL A 122 -3.50 -19.99 -1.49
C VAL A 122 -4.92 -19.65 -1.94
N ALA A 123 -5.60 -20.55 -2.66
CA ALA A 123 -6.99 -20.37 -3.06
C ALA A 123 -7.92 -20.23 -1.84
N ALA A 124 -7.75 -21.07 -0.81
CA ALA A 124 -8.48 -20.96 0.44
C ALA A 124 -8.22 -19.61 1.14
N GLY A 125 -6.96 -19.15 1.16
CA GLY A 125 -6.60 -17.82 1.66
C GLY A 125 -7.32 -16.70 0.92
N ILE A 126 -7.38 -16.75 -0.42
CA ILE A 126 -8.10 -15.75 -1.22
C ILE A 126 -9.58 -15.72 -0.86
N VAL A 127 -10.26 -16.88 -0.85
CA VAL A 127 -11.68 -16.99 -0.49
C VAL A 127 -11.93 -16.46 0.92
N LEU A 128 -11.08 -16.85 1.88
CA LEU A 128 -11.17 -16.40 3.28
C LEU A 128 -11.00 -14.88 3.39
N GLY A 129 -10.07 -14.29 2.64
CA GLY A 129 -9.84 -12.85 2.67
C GLY A 129 -11.02 -12.05 2.12
N PHE A 130 -11.60 -12.49 1.00
CA PHE A 130 -12.83 -11.87 0.47
C PHE A 130 -14.03 -12.09 1.39
N ALA A 131 -14.14 -13.23 2.08
CA ALA A 131 -15.15 -13.43 3.11
C ALA A 131 -14.96 -12.46 4.28
N GLY A 132 -13.73 -12.22 4.72
CA GLY A 132 -13.40 -11.19 5.71
C GLY A 132 -13.75 -9.77 5.27
N LEU A 133 -13.53 -9.45 4.00
CA LEU A 133 -13.93 -8.18 3.38
C LEU A 133 -15.46 -8.00 3.44
N VAL A 134 -16.22 -9.03 3.04
CA VAL A 134 -17.70 -9.02 3.10
C VAL A 134 -18.19 -8.94 4.54
N LEU A 135 -17.56 -9.64 5.47
CA LEU A 135 -17.87 -9.53 6.89
C LEU A 135 -17.62 -8.10 7.39
N LEU A 136 -16.57 -7.43 6.93
CA LEU A 136 -16.23 -6.08 7.37
C LEU A 136 -17.18 -5.01 6.80
N VAL A 137 -17.50 -5.09 5.51
CA VAL A 137 -18.25 -4.06 4.76
C VAL A 137 -19.75 -4.34 4.70
N GLY A 138 -20.17 -5.60 4.81
CA GLY A 138 -21.54 -6.05 4.61
C GLY A 138 -22.61 -5.50 5.58
N PRO A 139 -23.86 -5.97 5.49
CA PRO A 139 -24.97 -5.45 6.29
C PRO A 139 -24.76 -5.64 7.80
N ALA A 140 -25.12 -4.62 8.59
CA ALA A 140 -24.93 -4.57 10.04
C ALA A 140 -25.69 -5.63 10.87
N ARG A 141 -26.49 -6.49 10.23
CA ARG A 141 -27.28 -7.56 10.88
C ARG A 141 -26.40 -8.63 11.56
N LEU A 142 -25.08 -8.58 11.36
CA LEU A 142 -24.09 -9.43 12.02
C LEU A 142 -23.47 -8.81 13.30
N GLY A 143 -24.10 -7.80 13.90
CA GLY A 143 -23.83 -7.41 15.31
C GLY A 143 -22.92 -6.19 15.54
N GLY A 144 -23.21 -5.04 14.94
CA GLY A 144 -22.55 -3.79 15.34
C GLY A 144 -23.01 -2.54 14.59
N SER A 145 -23.08 -1.40 15.29
CA SER A 145 -23.51 -0.08 14.81
C SER A 145 -22.52 0.63 13.88
N GLY A 146 -21.33 0.06 13.63
CA GLY A 146 -20.34 0.63 12.71
C GLY A 146 -20.55 0.16 11.28
N ARG A 147 -21.31 0.91 10.47
CA ARG A 147 -21.33 0.72 9.01
C ARG A 147 -20.09 1.37 8.42
N VAL A 148 -19.25 0.59 7.74
CA VAL A 148 -18.26 1.16 6.83
C VAL A 148 -19.01 1.83 5.69
N ASP A 149 -18.62 3.05 5.33
CA ASP A 149 -19.17 3.71 4.17
C ASP A 149 -18.93 2.85 2.91
N PRO A 150 -19.98 2.44 2.18
CA PRO A 150 -19.83 1.51 1.05
C PRO A 150 -19.05 2.13 -0.11
N ILE A 151 -19.10 3.46 -0.29
CA ILE A 151 -18.34 4.16 -1.33
C ILE A 151 -16.87 4.20 -0.93
N GLY A 152 -16.57 4.56 0.32
CA GLY A 152 -15.21 4.51 0.86
C GLY A 152 -14.61 3.10 0.76
N ALA A 153 -15.36 2.07 1.12
CA ALA A 153 -14.93 0.68 0.95
C ALA A 153 -14.66 0.30 -0.52
N ALA A 154 -15.55 0.70 -1.44
CA ALA A 154 -15.36 0.43 -2.87
C ALA A 154 -14.10 1.14 -3.41
N VAL A 155 -13.87 2.40 -3.01
CA VAL A 155 -12.66 3.15 -3.36
C VAL A 155 -11.42 2.45 -2.81
N LEU A 156 -11.45 1.91 -1.59
CA LEU A 156 -10.33 1.16 -1.02
C LEU A 156 -10.05 -0.16 -1.73
N VAL A 157 -11.09 -0.85 -2.19
CA VAL A 157 -10.93 -2.06 -3.02
C VAL A 157 -10.27 -1.71 -4.35
N ILE A 158 -10.74 -0.64 -5.02
CA ILE A 158 -10.15 -0.14 -6.27
C ILE A 158 -8.70 0.31 -6.05
N ALA A 159 -8.43 1.04 -4.96
CA ALA A 159 -7.09 1.49 -4.59
C ALA A 159 -6.15 0.29 -4.38
N SER A 160 -6.61 -0.74 -3.68
CA SER A 160 -5.84 -1.96 -3.43
C SER A 160 -5.57 -2.75 -4.71
N PHE A 161 -6.57 -2.87 -5.57
CA PHE A 161 -6.43 -3.52 -6.88
C PHE A 161 -5.45 -2.75 -7.78
N SER A 162 -5.59 -1.43 -7.85
CA SER A 162 -4.70 -0.54 -8.61
C SER A 162 -3.27 -0.62 -8.09
N TRP A 163 -3.08 -0.68 -6.77
CA TRP A 163 -1.76 -0.86 -6.18
C TRP A 163 -1.12 -2.17 -6.60
N ALA A 164 -1.87 -3.28 -6.59
CA ALA A 164 -1.39 -4.57 -7.04
C ALA A 164 -1.02 -4.55 -8.54
N CYS A 165 -1.86 -3.96 -9.39
CA CYS A 165 -1.57 -3.75 -10.82
C CYS A 165 -0.29 -2.93 -11.02
N GLY A 166 -0.16 -1.79 -10.33
CA GLY A 166 1.00 -0.92 -10.40
C GLY A 166 2.28 -1.60 -9.91
N SER A 167 2.18 -2.44 -8.88
CA SER A 167 3.30 -3.22 -8.35
C SER A 167 3.80 -4.25 -9.37
N LEU A 168 2.89 -5.00 -10.00
CA LEU A 168 3.25 -5.97 -11.04
C LEU A 168 3.77 -5.29 -12.30
N TYR A 169 3.16 -4.17 -12.71
CA TYR A 169 3.65 -3.37 -13.82
C TYR A 169 5.05 -2.81 -13.54
N SER A 170 5.30 -2.30 -12.33
CA SER A 170 6.63 -1.81 -11.92
C SER A 170 7.69 -2.90 -11.92
N LYS A 171 7.31 -4.16 -11.63
CA LYS A 171 8.22 -5.31 -11.61
C LYS A 171 8.71 -5.68 -13.02
N HIS A 172 7.87 -5.54 -14.04
CA HIS A 172 8.19 -5.92 -15.43
C HIS A 172 8.52 -4.72 -16.33
N GLY A 173 8.22 -3.50 -15.87
CA GLY A 173 8.48 -2.26 -16.59
C GLY A 173 9.94 -1.83 -16.57
N LYS A 174 10.29 -0.86 -17.42
CA LYS A 174 11.65 -0.31 -17.49
C LYS A 174 11.84 0.70 -16.36
N MET A 175 12.27 0.24 -15.18
CA MET A 175 12.65 1.09 -14.05
C MET A 175 14.18 1.24 -13.97
N PRO A 176 14.72 2.34 -13.40
CA PRO A 176 16.16 2.46 -13.17
C PRO A 176 16.66 1.35 -12.24
N SER A 177 17.92 0.95 -12.40
CA SER A 177 18.54 -0.12 -11.59
C SER A 177 18.61 0.21 -10.09
N SER A 178 18.49 1.48 -9.71
CA SER A 178 18.32 1.91 -8.32
C SER A 178 16.82 1.95 -7.95
N PRO A 179 16.33 1.04 -7.08
CA PRO A 179 14.92 1.02 -6.70
C PRO A 179 14.45 2.30 -6.01
N LEU A 180 15.32 2.91 -5.21
CA LEU A 180 15.01 4.15 -4.49
C LEU A 180 14.90 5.34 -5.44
N LEU A 181 15.72 5.36 -6.51
CA LEU A 181 15.55 6.36 -7.60
C LEU A 181 14.22 6.16 -8.31
N GLY A 182 13.84 4.90 -8.57
CA GLY A 182 12.54 4.55 -9.13
C GLY A 182 11.37 5.05 -8.29
N ALA A 183 11.42 4.81 -6.97
CA ALA A 183 10.41 5.29 -6.02
C ALA A 183 10.34 6.83 -5.97
N ALA A 184 11.47 7.53 -6.07
CA ALA A 184 11.48 8.99 -6.14
C ALA A 184 10.86 9.52 -7.45
N MET A 185 11.13 8.87 -8.59
CA MET A 185 10.49 9.21 -9.87
C MET A 185 8.98 8.97 -9.84
N GLN A 186 8.54 7.85 -9.25
CA GLN A 186 7.12 7.56 -9.02
C GLN A 186 6.48 8.61 -8.13
N SER A 187 7.14 9.01 -7.04
CA SER A 187 6.67 10.04 -6.10
C SER A 187 6.49 11.40 -6.78
N LEU A 188 7.44 11.79 -7.64
CA LEU A 188 7.31 13.00 -8.46
C LEU A 188 6.11 12.92 -9.41
N ALA A 189 6.02 11.86 -10.21
CA ALA A 189 4.98 11.74 -11.24
C ALA A 189 3.58 11.59 -10.61
N GLY A 190 3.43 10.69 -9.64
CA GLY A 190 2.17 10.48 -8.93
C GLY A 190 1.78 11.68 -8.08
N GLY A 191 2.73 12.33 -7.42
CA GLY A 191 2.51 13.58 -6.69
C GLY A 191 2.01 14.71 -7.58
N ALA A 192 2.58 14.85 -8.79
CA ALA A 192 2.16 15.87 -9.75
C ALA A 192 0.71 15.62 -10.24
N VAL A 193 0.36 14.36 -10.50
CA VAL A 193 -1.02 13.99 -10.87
C VAL A 193 -1.98 14.24 -9.70
N LEU A 194 -1.63 13.84 -8.47
CA LEU A 194 -2.43 14.10 -7.27
C LEU A 194 -2.69 15.59 -7.08
N TRP A 195 -1.66 16.42 -7.20
CA TRP A 195 -1.79 17.88 -7.11
C TRP A 195 -2.65 18.43 -8.25
N GLY A 196 -2.38 18.04 -9.49
CA GLY A 196 -3.16 18.51 -10.65
C GLY A 196 -4.64 18.16 -10.53
N VAL A 197 -4.96 16.92 -10.16
CA VAL A 197 -6.34 16.49 -9.95
C VAL A 197 -6.98 17.19 -8.75
N GLY A 198 -6.26 17.35 -7.63
CA GLY A 198 -6.75 18.11 -6.47
C GLY A 198 -7.06 19.56 -6.83
N LEU A 199 -6.22 20.20 -7.64
CA LEU A 199 -6.46 21.55 -8.14
C LEU A 199 -7.71 21.64 -9.04
N LEU A 200 -7.86 20.69 -9.96
CA LEU A 200 -9.01 20.61 -10.88
C LEU A 200 -10.32 20.26 -10.15
N ALA A 201 -10.25 19.42 -9.11
CA ALA A 201 -11.37 19.11 -8.22
C ALA A 201 -11.76 20.29 -7.32
N GLY A 202 -10.97 21.37 -7.32
CA GLY A 202 -11.25 22.58 -6.56
C GLY A 202 -10.89 22.49 -5.08
N GLU A 203 -10.07 21.51 -4.67
CA GLU A 203 -9.66 21.35 -3.27
C GLU A 203 -8.98 22.61 -2.71
N TRP A 204 -8.28 23.37 -3.56
CA TRP A 204 -7.62 24.62 -3.18
C TRP A 204 -8.58 25.76 -2.80
N ARG A 205 -9.81 25.76 -3.33
CA ARG A 205 -10.74 26.90 -3.20
C ARG A 205 -11.21 27.12 -1.77
N GLY A 206 -11.18 26.09 -0.93
CA GLY A 206 -11.52 26.16 0.50
C GLY A 206 -10.31 26.21 1.43
N VAL A 207 -9.07 26.17 0.91
CA VAL A 207 -7.87 26.12 1.75
C VAL A 207 -7.38 27.52 2.05
N HIS A 208 -7.66 27.97 3.27
CA HIS A 208 -6.93 29.08 3.87
C HIS A 208 -5.76 28.50 4.66
N LEU A 209 -4.52 28.74 4.22
CA LEU A 209 -3.33 28.18 4.89
C LEU A 209 -3.27 28.53 6.39
N ALA A 210 -3.79 29.70 6.78
CA ALA A 210 -3.91 30.12 8.17
C ALA A 210 -4.93 29.32 9.00
N SER A 211 -5.87 28.63 8.36
CA SER A 211 -6.87 27.77 8.99
C SER A 211 -6.44 26.31 9.12
N VAL A 212 -5.32 25.92 8.50
CA VAL A 212 -4.78 24.57 8.62
C VAL A 212 -4.24 24.38 10.03
N SER A 213 -4.75 23.36 10.72
CA SER A 213 -4.35 23.09 12.10
C SER A 213 -2.87 22.69 12.19
N LEU A 214 -2.22 23.02 13.31
CA LEU A 214 -0.86 22.53 13.61
C LEU A 214 -0.80 21.00 13.54
N ARG A 215 -1.87 20.32 13.98
CA ARG A 215 -1.96 18.86 13.99
C ARG A 215 -1.87 18.28 12.56
N SER A 216 -2.57 18.88 11.60
CA SER A 216 -2.53 18.48 10.19
C SER A 216 -1.17 18.77 9.55
N TRP A 217 -0.53 19.89 9.90
CA TRP A 217 0.84 20.20 9.46
C TRP A 217 1.87 19.20 9.99
N LEU A 218 1.80 18.86 11.28
CA LEU A 218 2.66 17.85 11.89
C LEU A 218 2.44 16.47 11.26
N ALA A 219 1.19 16.12 10.96
CA ALA A 219 0.87 14.88 10.25
C ALA A 219 1.47 14.86 8.84
N LEU A 220 1.38 15.95 8.07
CA LEU A 220 2.02 16.06 6.76
C LEU A 220 3.56 15.95 6.86
N GLY A 221 4.17 16.65 7.82
CA GLY A 221 5.61 16.55 8.08
C GLY A 221 6.04 15.14 8.45
N TYR A 222 5.25 14.47 9.30
CA TYR A 222 5.45 13.07 9.66
C TYR A 222 5.39 12.14 8.45
N LEU A 223 4.39 12.32 7.59
CA LEU A 223 4.19 11.53 6.38
C LEU A 223 5.34 11.71 5.38
N ILE A 224 5.90 12.92 5.24
CA ILE A 224 7.05 13.20 4.36
C ILE A 224 8.32 12.55 4.91
N VAL A 225 8.65 12.80 6.18
CA VAL A 225 9.93 12.39 6.75
C VAL A 225 9.93 10.90 7.09
N PHE A 226 8.96 10.46 7.89
CA PHE A 226 8.94 9.10 8.43
C PHE A 226 8.20 8.14 7.49
N GLY A 227 7.01 8.53 7.04
CA GLY A 227 6.19 7.69 6.16
C GLY A 227 6.82 7.44 4.79
N SER A 228 7.56 8.42 4.25
CA SER A 228 8.18 8.34 2.92
C SER A 228 9.70 8.18 2.99
N CYS A 229 10.45 9.22 3.38
CA CYS A 229 11.92 9.20 3.28
C CYS A 229 12.57 8.07 4.09
N LEU A 230 12.25 7.98 5.38
CA LEU A 230 12.81 6.93 6.27
C LEU A 230 12.23 5.56 5.95
N GLY A 231 10.91 5.47 5.74
CA GLY A 231 10.23 4.22 5.39
C GLY A 231 10.78 3.57 4.11
N PHE A 232 10.92 4.33 3.02
CA PHE A 232 11.50 3.80 1.77
C PHE A 232 12.96 3.38 1.95
N THR A 233 13.75 4.15 2.69
CA THR A 233 15.15 3.82 2.96
C THR A 233 15.28 2.52 3.76
N ALA A 234 14.49 2.36 4.82
CA ALA A 234 14.45 1.14 5.64
C ALA A 234 13.97 -0.08 4.83
N TYR A 235 12.93 0.08 4.00
CA TYR A 235 12.43 -0.99 3.15
C TYR A 235 13.47 -1.48 2.13
N ILE A 236 14.13 -0.56 1.42
CA ILE A 236 15.19 -0.93 0.47
C ILE A 236 16.39 -1.54 1.18
N TYR A 237 16.75 -1.05 2.38
CA TYR A 237 17.79 -1.66 3.19
C TYR A 237 17.43 -3.12 3.55
N LEU A 238 16.21 -3.37 4.00
CA LEU A 238 15.74 -4.71 4.33
C LEU A 238 15.72 -5.65 3.12
N LEU A 239 15.27 -5.19 1.95
CA LEU A 239 15.31 -6.00 0.72
C LEU A 239 16.74 -6.44 0.34
N LYS A 240 17.77 -5.68 0.73
CA LYS A 240 19.18 -6.03 0.49
C LYS A 240 19.77 -6.95 1.57
N HIS A 241 19.20 -6.96 2.78
CA HIS A 241 19.79 -7.62 3.96
C HIS A 241 18.87 -8.68 4.59
N SER A 242 17.72 -8.98 3.98
CA SER A 242 16.74 -9.94 4.48
C SER A 242 15.99 -10.60 3.34
N ALA A 243 15.51 -11.82 3.58
CA ALA A 243 14.72 -12.56 2.60
C ALA A 243 13.42 -11.79 2.27
N PRO A 244 13.02 -11.68 0.99
CA PRO A 244 11.80 -10.97 0.58
C PRO A 244 10.54 -11.42 1.33
N ALA A 245 10.41 -12.72 1.61
CA ALA A 245 9.31 -13.27 2.41
C ALA A 245 9.24 -12.68 3.82
N ARG A 246 10.39 -12.44 4.48
CA ARG A 246 10.45 -11.77 5.78
C ARG A 246 10.17 -10.29 5.66
N VAL A 247 10.65 -9.63 4.61
CA VAL A 247 10.34 -8.21 4.41
C VAL A 247 8.84 -8.04 4.22
N GLY A 248 8.19 -8.88 3.41
CA GLY A 248 6.75 -8.83 3.13
C GLY A 248 5.83 -9.02 4.34
N THR A 249 6.33 -9.39 5.52
CA THR A 249 5.49 -9.53 6.71
C THR A 249 4.94 -8.22 7.23
N TYR A 250 5.51 -7.07 6.84
CA TYR A 250 4.92 -5.76 7.17
C TYR A 250 3.45 -5.66 6.70
N ALA A 251 3.10 -6.35 5.61
CA ALA A 251 1.79 -6.23 4.98
C ALA A 251 0.64 -6.69 5.91
N PHE A 252 0.91 -7.60 6.85
CA PHE A 252 -0.08 -8.04 7.84
C PHE A 252 0.15 -7.46 9.24
N VAL A 253 1.34 -6.90 9.53
CA VAL A 253 1.58 -6.16 10.78
C VAL A 253 1.00 -4.75 10.72
N ASN A 254 1.08 -4.09 9.56
CA ASN A 254 0.60 -2.72 9.38
C ASN A 254 -0.87 -2.52 9.77
N PRO A 255 -1.83 -3.40 9.38
CA PRO A 255 -3.22 -3.24 9.80
C PRO A 255 -3.42 -3.39 11.30
N VAL A 256 -2.63 -4.24 11.97
CA VAL A 256 -2.68 -4.39 13.44
C VAL A 256 -2.21 -3.10 14.12
N VAL A 257 -1.10 -2.53 13.63
CA VAL A 257 -0.59 -1.23 14.10
C VAL A 257 -1.63 -0.13 13.85
N ALA A 258 -2.24 -0.08 12.67
CA ALA A 258 -3.23 0.92 12.32
C ALA A 258 -4.49 0.83 13.21
N LEU A 259 -5.00 -0.39 13.45
CA LEU A 259 -6.12 -0.61 14.38
C LEU A 259 -5.79 -0.16 15.80
N PHE A 260 -4.61 -0.53 16.29
CA PHE A 260 -4.17 -0.15 17.64
C PHE A 260 -4.03 1.37 17.77
N LEU A 261 -3.38 2.03 16.81
CA LEU A 261 -3.18 3.47 16.83
C LEU A 261 -4.50 4.24 16.63
N GLY A 262 -5.37 3.78 15.73
CA GLY A 262 -6.69 4.35 15.51
C GLY A 262 -7.54 4.30 16.78
N TRP A 263 -7.55 3.17 17.47
CA TRP A 263 -8.22 3.02 18.77
C TRP A 263 -7.61 3.90 19.86
N ALA A 264 -6.28 3.84 20.03
CA ALA A 264 -5.58 4.48 21.14
C ALA A 264 -5.51 6.02 21.00
N LEU A 265 -5.37 6.54 19.78
CA LEU A 265 -5.06 7.96 19.53
C LEU A 265 -6.17 8.73 18.80
N ALA A 266 -7.04 8.05 18.05
CA ALA A 266 -8.17 8.68 17.33
C ALA A 266 -9.54 8.27 17.90
N GLY A 267 -9.60 7.42 18.93
CA GLY A 267 -10.85 6.97 19.53
C GLY A 267 -11.70 6.12 18.58
N GLU A 268 -11.08 5.48 17.58
CA GLU A 268 -11.79 4.63 16.63
C GLU A 268 -12.34 3.37 17.32
N PRO A 269 -13.63 3.04 17.15
CA PRO A 269 -14.24 1.93 17.88
C PRO A 269 -13.76 0.57 17.35
N LEU A 270 -13.20 -0.25 18.25
CA LEU A 270 -12.90 -1.65 17.98
C LEU A 270 -14.11 -2.51 18.34
N THR A 271 -14.95 -2.76 17.34
CA THR A 271 -16.12 -3.64 17.49
C THR A 271 -15.72 -5.11 17.38
N LEU A 272 -16.56 -6.02 17.90
CA LEU A 272 -16.38 -7.46 17.70
C LEU A 272 -16.30 -7.82 16.22
N ARG A 273 -17.14 -7.17 15.40
CA ARG A 273 -17.13 -7.32 13.93
C ARG A 273 -15.77 -6.96 13.33
N THR A 274 -15.19 -5.83 13.75
CA THR A 274 -13.85 -5.42 13.34
C THR A 274 -12.80 -6.45 13.74
N GLY A 275 -12.84 -6.96 14.97
CA GLY A 275 -11.91 -7.96 15.47
C GLY A 275 -11.98 -9.28 14.69
N LEU A 276 -13.19 -9.79 14.42
CA LEU A 276 -13.40 -11.00 13.63
C LEU A 276 -12.94 -10.83 12.18
N ALA A 277 -13.31 -9.72 11.54
CA ALA A 277 -12.87 -9.43 10.18
C ALA A 277 -11.35 -9.27 10.10
N ALA A 278 -10.73 -8.59 11.06
CA ALA A 278 -9.27 -8.46 11.14
C ALA A 278 -8.60 -9.83 11.24
N ALA A 279 -9.06 -10.70 12.15
CA ALA A 279 -8.52 -12.04 12.30
C ALA A 279 -8.62 -12.85 10.99
N ILE A 280 -9.77 -12.79 10.31
CA ILE A 280 -10.01 -13.50 9.05
C ILE A 280 -9.09 -12.96 7.93
N ILE A 281 -9.07 -11.64 7.72
CA ILE A 281 -8.27 -11.00 6.65
C ILE A 281 -6.77 -11.23 6.89
N LEU A 282 -6.28 -11.07 8.11
CA LEU A 282 -4.87 -11.25 8.43
C LEU A 282 -4.44 -12.72 8.28
N THR A 283 -5.32 -13.66 8.66
CA THR A 283 -5.08 -15.09 8.44
C THR A 283 -5.02 -15.40 6.94
N ALA A 284 -5.95 -14.87 6.15
CA ALA A 284 -5.95 -14.99 4.69
C ALA A 284 -4.65 -14.48 4.06
N VAL A 285 -4.23 -13.27 4.41
CA VAL A 285 -2.97 -12.67 3.91
C VAL A 285 -1.77 -13.51 4.34
N CYS A 286 -1.74 -14.00 5.59
CA CYS A 286 -0.68 -14.90 6.06
C CYS A 286 -0.62 -16.20 5.25
N LEU A 287 -1.76 -16.85 5.00
CA LEU A 287 -1.84 -18.07 4.19
C LEU A 287 -1.30 -17.86 2.78
N VAL A 288 -1.57 -16.70 2.17
CA VAL A 288 -1.12 -16.37 0.83
C VAL A 288 0.37 -16.05 0.79
N ILE A 289 0.86 -15.18 1.68
CA ILE A 289 2.27 -14.74 1.67
C ILE A 289 3.23 -15.84 2.11
N THR A 290 2.83 -16.70 3.04
CA THR A 290 3.68 -17.79 3.57
C THR A 290 3.61 -19.08 2.75
N ALA A 291 2.76 -19.14 1.72
CA ALA A 291 2.70 -20.30 0.86
C ALA A 291 4.01 -20.48 0.08
N PRO A 292 4.52 -21.72 -0.03
CA PRO A 292 5.67 -22.01 -0.88
C PRO A 292 5.35 -21.55 -2.31
N HIS A 293 6.20 -20.69 -2.87
CA HIS A 293 6.10 -20.32 -4.27
C HIS A 293 6.63 -21.53 -5.06
N ARG A 294 5.78 -22.19 -5.85
CA ARG A 294 6.24 -23.21 -6.80
C ARG A 294 7.11 -22.51 -7.83
N THR A 295 8.38 -22.86 -7.89
CA THR A 295 9.29 -22.36 -8.92
C THR A 295 8.83 -22.96 -10.26
N PRO A 296 8.79 -22.20 -11.37
CA PRO A 296 8.33 -22.70 -12.67
C PRO A 296 8.97 -24.02 -13.13
N ALA A 297 10.20 -24.30 -12.69
CA ALA A 297 10.93 -25.55 -12.98
C ALA A 297 10.22 -26.83 -12.50
N GLU A 298 9.38 -26.77 -11.45
CA GLU A 298 8.63 -27.95 -10.98
C GLU A 298 7.40 -28.27 -11.84
N SER A 299 6.94 -27.34 -12.68
CA SER A 299 5.81 -27.58 -13.57
C SER A 299 6.18 -28.34 -14.84
N GLU A 300 7.46 -28.31 -15.23
CA GLU A 300 7.97 -28.97 -16.44
C GLU A 300 8.36 -30.43 -16.16
N ALA A 301 8.76 -30.74 -14.92
CA ALA A 301 9.07 -32.10 -14.47
C ALA A 301 7.83 -33.00 -14.23
N ALA A 302 6.61 -32.45 -14.35
CA ALA A 302 5.36 -33.15 -14.07
C ALA A 302 4.63 -33.67 -15.32
N ILE A 303 5.22 -33.50 -16.52
CA ILE A 303 4.72 -34.15 -17.74
C ILE A 303 5.47 -35.48 -17.86
N PRO A 304 4.81 -36.65 -17.69
CA PRO A 304 5.43 -37.91 -18.04
C PRO A 304 5.67 -37.88 -19.55
N VAL A 305 6.94 -37.99 -19.96
CA VAL A 305 7.28 -38.29 -21.35
C VAL A 305 6.59 -39.62 -21.67
N PRO A 306 5.70 -39.69 -22.68
CA PRO A 306 5.18 -40.98 -23.13
C PRO A 306 6.37 -41.81 -23.59
N GLU A 307 6.58 -42.96 -22.96
CA GLU A 307 7.51 -43.99 -23.44
C GLU A 307 7.11 -44.33 -24.88
N GLU A 308 8.05 -44.08 -25.80
CA GLU A 308 7.94 -44.50 -27.19
C GLU A 308 7.83 -46.03 -27.25
N ALA A 309 6.83 -46.52 -27.97
CA ALA A 309 6.73 -47.88 -28.47
C ALA A 309 6.51 -47.82 -29.99
#